data_AF-A0A945VUQ2-F1
#
_entry.id   AF-A0A945VUQ2-F1
#
_cell.length_a   1.000
_cell.length_b   1.000
_cell.length_c   1.000
_cell.angle_alpha   90.00
_cell.angle_beta   90.00
_cell.angle_gamma   90.00
#
_symmetry.space_group_name_H-M   'P 1'
#
loop_
_entity.id
_entity.type
_entity.pdbx_description
1 polymer ?
#
loop_
_entity_poly.entity_id
_entity_poly.type
_entity_poly.pdbx_seq_one_letter_code
_entity_poly.pdbx_strand_id
1 'polypeptide(L)'
;MARTFFLGTCPRCGFTNGKQQDDPTNELNSLWGQRGESAKKSLKKASELIGANIPSDNTVKAKLAFMHKISDIKDPELIRGLQQYINSTHWQTGKGWHYLAAIIRNVGQNSERFKYNEKKRIGTSPPVRKLDGNDGT
;
A
#
# COMPACT_ATOMS: atom_id res chain seq x y z
N MET A 1 -0.52 39.44 44.11
CA MET A 1 -1.77 39.18 43.36
C MET A 1 -1.48 38.12 42.30
N ALA A 2 -1.76 36.85 42.58
CA ALA A 2 -1.54 35.77 41.64
C ALA A 2 -2.76 35.64 40.71
N ARG A 3 -2.62 36.07 39.45
CA ARG A 3 -3.53 35.67 38.38
C ARG A 3 -2.92 34.47 37.68
N THR A 4 -3.33 33.29 38.10
CA THR A 4 -3.13 32.06 37.35
C THR A 4 -3.90 32.20 36.03
N PHE A 5 -3.17 32.42 34.93
CA PHE A 5 -3.73 32.35 33.58
C PHE A 5 -4.09 30.88 33.30
N PHE A 6 -5.38 30.56 33.37
CA PHE A 6 -5.93 29.29 32.90
C PHE A 6 -5.84 29.27 31.36
N LEU A 7 -4.77 28.66 30.85
CA LEU A 7 -4.64 28.31 29.43
C LEU A 7 -5.53 27.08 29.17
N GLY A 8 -6.54 27.20 28.29
CA GLY A 8 -7.02 26.05 27.51
C GLY A 8 -8.52 25.82 27.36
N THR A 9 -9.39 26.50 28.12
CA THR A 9 -10.85 26.23 28.04
C THR A 9 -11.67 27.51 28.14
N CYS A 10 -12.61 27.72 27.20
CA CYS A 10 -13.50 28.88 27.25
C CYS A 10 -14.47 28.77 28.45
N PRO A 11 -14.46 29.73 29.40
CA PRO A 11 -15.27 29.65 30.62
C PRO A 11 -16.78 29.83 30.39
N ARG A 12 -17.22 30.21 29.18
CA ARG A 12 -18.65 30.42 28.85
C ARG A 12 -19.31 29.22 28.18
N CYS A 13 -18.56 28.43 27.42
CA CYS A 13 -19.11 27.31 26.65
C CYS A 13 -18.35 25.99 26.82
N GLY A 14 -17.31 25.96 27.66
CA GLY A 14 -16.51 24.75 27.90
C GLY A 14 -15.71 24.28 26.69
N PHE A 15 -15.68 25.04 25.58
CA PHE A 15 -14.95 24.65 24.38
C PHE A 15 -13.45 24.72 24.65
N THR A 16 -12.79 23.57 24.57
CA THR A 16 -11.33 23.48 24.51
C THR A 16 -10.92 23.76 23.06
N ASN A 17 -10.11 24.80 22.84
CA ASN A 17 -9.49 25.04 21.52
C ASN A 17 -8.46 23.95 21.16
N GLY A 18 -8.21 23.00 22.07
CA GLY A 18 -7.32 21.86 21.90
C GLY A 18 -8.08 20.55 21.71
N LYS A 19 -9.08 20.49 20.81
CA LYS A 19 -9.42 19.19 20.24
C LYS A 19 -8.21 18.75 19.43
N GLN A 20 -7.46 17.81 19.99
CA GLN A 20 -6.44 17.00 19.36
C GLN A 20 -7.07 16.39 18.10
N GLN A 21 -7.06 17.12 16.99
CA GLN A 21 -7.38 16.54 15.68
C GLN A 21 -6.27 15.52 15.45
N ASP A 22 -6.64 14.24 15.34
CA ASP A 22 -5.69 13.18 15.04
C ASP A 22 -4.81 13.62 13.87
N ASP A 23 -3.52 13.85 14.14
CA ASP A 23 -2.62 14.40 13.13
C ASP A 23 -2.55 13.39 11.97
N PRO A 24 -2.92 13.77 10.73
CA PRO A 24 -2.93 12.85 9.59
C PRO A 24 -1.54 12.28 9.29
N THR A 25 -0.49 12.97 9.74
CA THR A 25 0.90 12.51 9.67
C THR A 25 1.17 11.35 10.62
N ASN A 26 0.62 11.38 11.84
CA ASN A 26 0.78 10.31 12.82
C ASN A 26 0.05 9.05 12.36
N GLU A 27 -1.17 9.22 11.83
CA GLU A 27 -1.93 8.13 11.22
C GLU A 27 -1.17 7.52 10.04
N LEU A 28 -0.67 8.36 9.12
CA LEU A 28 0.13 7.92 7.99
C LEU A 28 1.35 7.11 8.42
N ASN A 29 2.08 7.59 9.44
CA ASN A 29 3.25 6.90 9.99
C ASN A 29 2.88 5.55 10.61
N SER A 30 1.74 5.45 11.28
CA SER A 30 1.25 4.19 11.85
C SER A 30 0.97 3.15 10.76
N LEU A 31 0.27 3.54 9.69
CA LEU A 31 -0.03 2.68 8.54
C LEU A 31 1.24 2.29 7.78
N TRP A 32 2.20 3.19 7.68
CA TRP A 32 3.51 2.89 7.12
C TRP A 32 4.27 1.89 7.98
N GLY A 33 4.20 2.04 9.30
CA GLY A 33 4.86 1.21 10.31
C GLY A 33 4.40 -0.24 10.30
N GLN A 34 3.12 -0.50 10.04
CA GLN A 34 2.53 -1.84 9.97
C GLN A 34 3.10 -2.71 8.83
N ARG A 35 3.73 -2.11 7.81
CA ARG A 35 4.24 -2.82 6.63
C ARG A 35 5.60 -3.46 6.86
N GLY A 36 5.85 -4.56 6.16
CA GLY A 36 7.17 -5.18 6.10
C GLY A 36 8.22 -4.26 5.49
N GLU A 37 9.50 -4.48 5.85
CA GLU A 37 10.61 -3.62 5.41
C GLU A 37 10.74 -3.55 3.89
N SER A 38 10.55 -4.68 3.20
CA SER A 38 10.60 -4.75 1.73
C SER A 38 9.50 -3.88 1.09
N ALA A 39 8.28 -3.95 1.60
CA ALA A 39 7.16 -3.14 1.12
C ALA A 39 7.42 -1.64 1.39
N LYS A 40 7.96 -1.29 2.56
CA LYS A 40 8.35 0.08 2.91
C LYS A 40 9.38 0.64 1.91
N LYS A 41 10.39 -0.13 1.53
CA LYS A 41 11.41 0.27 0.52
C LYS A 41 10.76 0.55 -0.84
N SER A 42 9.90 -0.34 -1.32
CA SER A 42 9.18 -0.14 -2.59
C SER A 42 8.23 1.06 -2.56
N LEU A 43 7.51 1.25 -1.45
CA LEU A 43 6.62 2.41 -1.25
C LEU A 43 7.41 3.72 -1.25
N LYS A 44 8.56 3.75 -0.55
CA LYS A 44 9.43 4.94 -0.52
C LYS A 44 9.87 5.31 -1.93
N LYS A 45 10.36 4.34 -2.71
CA LYS A 45 10.76 4.56 -4.10
C LYS A 45 9.60 5.09 -4.96
N ALA A 46 8.41 4.51 -4.84
CA ALA A 46 7.23 4.99 -5.57
C ALA A 46 6.85 6.42 -5.14
N SER A 47 6.96 6.73 -3.84
CA SER A 47 6.66 8.05 -3.29
C SER A 47 7.60 9.14 -3.78
N GLU A 48 8.89 8.83 -3.90
CA GLU A 48 9.89 9.75 -4.43
C GLU A 48 9.62 10.05 -5.91
N LEU A 49 9.33 9.01 -6.70
CA LEU A 49 9.01 9.15 -8.12
C LEU A 49 7.73 9.96 -8.35
N ILE A 50 6.66 9.66 -7.60
CA ILE A 50 5.39 10.39 -7.70
C ILE A 50 5.58 11.84 -7.24
N GLY A 51 6.22 12.06 -6.09
CA GLY A 51 6.44 13.41 -5.56
C GLY A 51 7.28 14.31 -6.47
N ALA A 52 8.27 13.73 -7.16
CA ALA A 52 9.10 14.47 -8.10
C ALA A 52 8.38 14.87 -9.40
N ASN A 53 7.45 14.04 -9.88
CA ASN A 53 6.80 14.25 -11.18
C ASN A 53 5.37 14.79 -11.07
N ILE A 54 4.72 14.66 -9.91
CA ILE A 54 3.31 14.97 -9.70
C ILE A 54 3.17 15.77 -8.39
N PRO A 55 3.44 17.09 -8.42
CA PRO A 55 3.46 17.91 -7.22
C PRO A 55 2.10 18.00 -6.52
N SER A 56 0.99 17.92 -7.27
CA SER A 56 -0.38 17.89 -6.70
C SER A 56 -0.63 16.70 -5.77
N ASP A 57 0.07 15.59 -6.00
CA ASP A 57 -0.06 14.35 -5.25
C ASP A 57 0.95 14.22 -4.10
N ASN A 58 1.82 15.23 -3.89
CA ASN A 58 2.80 15.20 -2.81
C ASN A 58 2.21 15.55 -1.42
N THR A 59 0.90 15.72 -1.32
CA THR A 59 0.23 16.07 -0.05
C THR A 59 0.11 14.87 0.89
N VAL A 60 0.15 15.12 2.21
CA VAL A 60 -0.06 14.10 3.24
C VAL A 60 -1.43 13.43 3.07
N LYS A 61 -2.46 14.21 2.73
CA LYS A 61 -3.82 13.71 2.49
C LYS A 61 -3.89 12.70 1.35
N ALA A 62 -3.20 12.96 0.23
CA ALA A 62 -3.17 12.04 -0.91
C ALA A 62 -2.49 10.71 -0.53
N LYS A 63 -1.35 10.78 0.17
CA LYS A 63 -0.63 9.60 0.68
C LYS A 63 -1.47 8.80 1.67
N LEU A 64 -2.16 9.47 2.59
CA LEU A 64 -3.04 8.84 3.57
C LEU A 64 -4.22 8.14 2.89
N ALA A 65 -4.90 8.83 1.97
CA ALA A 65 -5.99 8.24 1.19
C ALA A 65 -5.54 7.01 0.38
N PHE A 66 -4.32 7.03 -0.16
CA PHE A 66 -3.72 5.88 -0.79
C PHE A 66 -3.51 4.73 0.20
N MET A 67 -2.92 4.99 1.37
CA MET A 67 -2.66 3.96 2.38
C MET A 67 -3.93 3.27 2.87
N HIS A 68 -5.03 4.00 3.08
CA HIS A 68 -6.32 3.39 3.40
C HIS A 68 -6.81 2.46 2.29
N LYS A 69 -6.65 2.86 1.02
CA LYS A 69 -7.11 2.07 -0.13
C LYS A 69 -6.40 0.74 -0.31
N ILE A 70 -5.20 0.60 0.25
CA ILE A 70 -4.37 -0.61 0.17
C ILE A 70 -4.23 -1.33 1.52
N SER A 71 -4.89 -0.84 2.57
CA SER A 71 -4.73 -1.32 3.96
C SER A 71 -5.00 -2.82 4.11
N ASP A 72 -5.96 -3.33 3.34
CA ASP A 72 -6.40 -4.73 3.27
C ASP A 72 -5.52 -5.63 2.40
N ILE A 73 -4.61 -5.06 1.61
CA ILE A 73 -3.81 -5.80 0.63
C ILE A 73 -2.56 -6.38 1.28
N LYS A 74 -2.25 -7.64 0.97
CA LYS A 74 -1.05 -8.33 1.49
C LYS A 74 0.24 -7.77 0.88
N ASP A 75 1.29 -7.73 1.67
CA ASP A 75 2.59 -7.16 1.27
C ASP A 75 3.17 -7.74 -0.04
N PRO A 76 3.10 -9.04 -0.35
CA PRO A 76 3.59 -9.58 -1.63
C PRO A 76 2.86 -9.01 -2.85
N GLU A 77 1.54 -8.84 -2.75
CA GLU A 77 0.72 -8.28 -3.84
C GLU A 77 0.97 -6.78 -4.00
N LEU A 78 1.13 -6.08 -2.87
CA LEU A 78 1.51 -4.68 -2.82
C LEU A 78 2.86 -4.46 -3.52
N ILE A 79 3.89 -5.24 -3.18
CA ILE A 79 5.21 -5.15 -3.80
C ILE A 79 5.13 -5.38 -5.30
N ARG A 80 4.39 -6.41 -5.74
CA ARG A 80 4.22 -6.72 -7.17
C ARG A 80 3.54 -5.57 -7.92
N GLY A 81 2.48 -4.99 -7.34
CA GLY A 81 1.79 -3.84 -7.93
C GLY A 81 2.67 -2.58 -7.99
N LEU A 82 3.46 -2.31 -6.95
CA LEU A 82 4.43 -1.22 -6.93
C LEU A 82 5.51 -1.41 -8.00
N GLN A 83 6.07 -2.61 -8.13
CA GLN A 83 7.06 -2.92 -9.15
C GLN A 83 6.49 -2.76 -10.56
N GLN A 84 5.27 -3.25 -10.81
CA GLN A 84 4.59 -3.07 -12.09
C GLN A 84 4.46 -1.58 -12.44
N TYR A 85 4.00 -0.77 -11.50
CA TYR A 85 3.86 0.67 -11.69
C TYR A 85 5.19 1.37 -11.99
N ILE A 86 6.25 1.01 -11.26
CA ILE A 86 7.59 1.59 -11.43
C ILE A 86 8.17 1.21 -12.81
N ASN A 87 8.08 -0.08 -13.17
CA ASN A 87 8.64 -0.63 -14.39
C ASN A 87 7.92 -0.11 -15.66
N SER A 88 6.62 0.13 -15.57
CA SER A 88 5.82 0.70 -16.67
C SER A 88 5.89 2.23 -16.74
N THR A 89 6.77 2.85 -15.94
CA THR A 89 7.06 4.30 -15.91
C THR A 89 5.83 5.22 -15.88
N HIS A 90 4.72 4.75 -15.30
CA HIS A 90 3.45 5.48 -15.28
C HIS A 90 3.55 6.85 -14.61
N TRP A 91 4.48 7.01 -13.66
CA TRP A 91 4.80 8.27 -12.99
C TRP A 91 5.24 9.39 -13.95
N GLN A 92 5.86 9.06 -15.09
CA GLN A 92 6.25 10.05 -16.11
C GLN A 92 5.05 10.66 -16.84
N THR A 93 3.94 9.91 -16.89
CA THR A 93 2.71 10.32 -17.58
C THR A 93 1.72 11.03 -16.67
N GLY A 94 2.13 11.43 -15.46
CA GLY A 94 1.28 12.13 -14.50
C GLY A 94 0.28 11.21 -13.78
N LYS A 95 0.43 9.89 -13.86
CA LYS A 95 -0.47 8.93 -13.20
C LYS A 95 -0.07 8.75 -11.75
N GLY A 96 -0.68 9.48 -10.82
CA GLY A 96 -0.30 9.48 -9.40
C GLY A 96 -0.88 8.36 -8.54
N TRP A 97 -1.12 8.67 -7.26
CA TRP A 97 -1.48 7.71 -6.22
C TRP A 97 -2.77 6.95 -6.51
N HIS A 98 -3.75 7.62 -7.12
CA HIS A 98 -5.02 7.01 -7.47
C HIS A 98 -4.85 5.86 -8.47
N TYR A 99 -4.02 6.07 -9.50
CA TYR A 99 -3.77 5.07 -10.53
C TYR A 99 -2.96 3.89 -9.98
N LEU A 100 -1.96 4.19 -9.14
CA LEU A 100 -1.19 3.16 -8.45
C LEU A 100 -2.09 2.25 -7.58
N ALA A 101 -3.04 2.84 -6.82
CA ALA A 101 -4.00 2.05 -6.03
C ALA A 101 -4.83 1.11 -6.92
N ALA A 102 -5.26 1.56 -8.10
CA ALA A 102 -6.01 0.74 -9.04
C ALA A 102 -5.18 -0.43 -9.58
N ILE A 103 -3.90 -0.22 -9.90
CA ILE A 103 -2.99 -1.31 -10.31
C ILE A 103 -2.87 -2.35 -9.21
N ILE A 104 -2.59 -1.92 -7.98
CA ILE A 104 -2.35 -2.84 -6.86
C ILE A 104 -3.61 -3.69 -6.59
N ARG A 105 -4.79 -3.07 -6.61
CA ARG A 105 -6.07 -3.80 -6.46
C ARG A 105 -6.31 -4.79 -7.58
N ASN A 106 -6.03 -4.41 -8.83
CA ASN A 106 -6.14 -5.31 -9.98
C ASN A 106 -5.18 -6.49 -9.89
N VAL A 107 -3.98 -6.28 -9.33
CA VAL A 107 -3.00 -7.36 -9.10
C VAL A 107 -3.50 -8.33 -8.02
N GLY A 108 -4.05 -7.82 -6.91
CA GLY A 108 -4.63 -8.64 -5.86
C GLY A 108 -5.78 -9.50 -6.38
N GLN A 109 -6.72 -8.91 -7.12
CA GLN A 109 -7.88 -9.61 -7.71
C GLN A 109 -7.48 -10.63 -8.78
N ASN A 110 -6.43 -10.37 -9.56
CA ASN A 110 -5.98 -11.29 -10.62
C ASN A 110 -4.89 -12.27 -10.15
N SER A 111 -4.54 -12.32 -8.88
CA SER A 111 -3.46 -13.17 -8.37
C SER A 111 -3.66 -14.65 -8.71
N GLU A 112 -4.90 -15.15 -8.64
CA GLU A 112 -5.24 -16.53 -9.03
C GLU A 112 -5.18 -16.76 -10.54
N ARG A 113 -5.67 -15.80 -11.33
CA ARG A 113 -5.58 -15.86 -12.80
C ARG A 113 -4.13 -15.84 -13.27
N PHE A 114 -3.27 -15.07 -12.61
CA PHE A 114 -1.83 -15.08 -12.89
C PHE A 114 -1.21 -16.44 -12.58
N LYS A 115 -1.49 -17.04 -11.41
CA LYS A 115 -1.00 -18.39 -11.07
C LYS A 115 -1.45 -19.44 -12.09
N TYR A 116 -2.70 -19.36 -12.54
CA TYR A 116 -3.22 -20.25 -13.58
C TYR A 116 -2.52 -20.07 -14.94
N ASN A 117 -2.35 -18.82 -15.36
CA ASN A 117 -1.67 -18.49 -16.63
C ASN A 117 -0.18 -18.83 -16.60
N GLU A 118 0.47 -18.68 -15.45
CA GLU A 118 1.86 -19.07 -15.23
C GLU A 118 2.03 -20.59 -15.30
N LYS A 119 1.16 -21.36 -14.64
CA LYS A 119 1.10 -22.84 -14.77
C LYS A 119 0.86 -23.28 -16.22
N LYS A 120 -0.02 -22.59 -16.95
CA LYS A 120 -0.26 -22.85 -18.37
C LYS A 120 0.95 -22.54 -19.25
N ARG A 121 1.71 -21.49 -18.95
CA ARG A 121 2.89 -21.06 -19.74
C ARG A 121 4.11 -21.93 -19.49
N ILE A 122 4.39 -22.27 -18.24
CA ILE A 122 5.57 -23.05 -17.85
C ILE A 122 5.33 -24.56 -18.04
N GLY A 123 4.05 -24.96 -18.10
CA GLY A 123 3.65 -26.35 -18.06
C GLY A 123 3.49 -26.83 -16.61
N THR A 124 2.55 -27.73 -16.38
CA THR A 124 2.44 -28.46 -15.12
C THR A 124 3.37 -29.67 -15.16
N SER A 125 3.99 -29.98 -14.02
CA SER A 125 4.69 -31.25 -13.88
C SER A 125 3.71 -32.39 -14.22
N PRO A 126 4.09 -33.35 -15.08
CA PRO A 126 3.21 -34.45 -15.44
C PRO A 126 2.76 -35.19 -14.17
N PRO A 127 1.51 -35.67 -14.11
CA PRO A 127 1.03 -36.40 -12.94
C PRO A 127 1.95 -37.59 -12.69
N VAL A 128 2.45 -37.70 -11.46
CA VAL A 128 3.30 -38.84 -11.05
C VAL A 128 2.44 -40.10 -11.14
N ARG A 129 2.60 -40.86 -12.22
CA ARG A 129 2.07 -42.22 -12.29
C ARG A 129 2.85 -43.04 -11.28
N LYS A 130 2.16 -43.58 -10.27
CA LYS A 130 2.73 -44.68 -9.48
C LYS A 130 2.91 -45.82 -10.48
N LEU A 131 4.16 -46.17 -10.77
CA LEU A 131 4.43 -47.45 -11.38
C LEU A 131 4.11 -48.46 -10.29
N ASP A 132 2.97 -49.12 -10.42
CA ASP A 132 2.65 -50.28 -9.61
C ASP A 132 3.72 -51.32 -9.95
N GLY A 133 4.74 -51.40 -9.09
CA GLY A 133 5.83 -52.35 -9.21
C GLY A 133 5.30 -53.72 -8.85
N ASN A 134 4.93 -54.51 -9.85
CA ASN A 134 4.75 -55.96 -9.81
C ASN A 134 4.40 -56.39 -11.26
N ASP A 135 5.05 -57.36 -11.91
CA ASP A 135 5.70 -58.56 -11.40
C ASP A 135 6.88 -58.93 -12.32
N GLY A 136 8.04 -59.19 -11.73
CA GLY A 136 9.02 -60.07 -12.34
C GLY A 136 8.70 -61.49 -11.92
N THR A 137 8.22 -62.31 -12.85
CA THR A 137 8.46 -63.77 -12.98
C THR A 137 7.94 -64.23 -14.32
#